data_AF-A0A319CXC2-F1
#
_entry.id   AF-A0A319CXC2-F1
#
_cell.length_a   1.000
_cell.length_b   1.000
_cell.length_c   1.000
_cell.angle_alpha   90.00
_cell.angle_beta   90.00
_cell.angle_gamma   90.00
#
_symmetry.space_group_name_H-M   'P 1'
#
loop_
_entity.id
_entity.type
_entity.pdbx_description
1 polymer ?
#
loop_
_entity_poly.entity_id
_entity_poly.type
_entity_poly.pdbx_seq_one_letter_code
_entity_poly.pdbx_strand_id
1 'polypeptide(L)'
;MSMPPPPRQPGKPQPQPQTQTQSSSSATYSILEGGLVALEDPTGQGNHTLIQTQAFRDHAGHVWAFRAWIPAGLEADLYADSIANALARAVFQIDPQFRPRTDAVIDAVVTPEGRDEATSGYWYQIRYEGEASWWRSEVEHVAPKVYLLGMLRYLEAESREEGTRRVVQ
;
A
#
# COMPACT_ATOMS: atom_id res chain seq x y z
N MET A 1 76.60 4.73 16.69
CA MET A 1 75.92 3.43 16.73
C MET A 1 74.70 3.58 17.60
N SER A 2 73.50 3.56 17.00
CA SER A 2 72.25 3.65 17.76
C SER A 2 71.22 2.71 17.13
N MET A 3 70.56 1.98 18.04
CA MET A 3 69.86 0.72 17.86
C MET A 3 68.57 0.81 17.03
N PRO A 4 68.11 -0.33 16.45
CA PRO A 4 66.81 -0.40 15.80
C PRO A 4 65.67 -0.25 16.83
N PRO A 5 64.53 0.34 16.44
CA PRO A 5 63.38 0.51 17.32
C PRO A 5 62.66 -0.82 17.61
N PRO A 6 61.97 -0.92 18.77
CA PRO A 6 61.36 -2.16 19.26
C PRO A 6 60.11 -2.58 18.46
N PRO A 7 59.72 -3.87 18.53
CA PRO A 7 58.60 -4.42 17.78
C PRO A 7 57.25 -3.86 18.26
N ARG A 8 56.39 -3.51 17.30
CA ARG A 8 55.03 -3.00 17.54
C ARG A 8 54.18 -4.07 18.21
N GLN A 9 53.62 -3.76 19.37
CA GLN A 9 52.58 -4.56 20.02
C GLN A 9 51.32 -4.62 19.13
N PRO A 10 50.54 -5.73 19.15
CA PRO A 10 49.26 -5.79 18.47
C PRO A 10 48.29 -4.83 19.16
N GLY A 11 47.92 -3.76 18.45
CA GLY A 11 46.87 -2.85 18.89
C GLY A 11 45.57 -3.61 19.10
N LYS A 12 44.93 -3.35 20.24
CA LYS A 12 43.55 -3.78 20.54
C LYS A 12 42.64 -3.46 19.34
N PRO A 13 41.60 -4.28 19.06
CA PRO A 13 40.67 -4.00 17.99
C PRO A 13 40.06 -2.61 18.22
N GLN A 14 40.41 -1.70 17.32
CA GLN A 14 39.77 -0.39 17.23
C GLN A 14 38.32 -0.66 16.85
N PRO A 15 37.32 -0.13 17.58
CA PRO A 15 35.95 -0.22 17.14
C PRO A 15 35.88 0.49 15.79
N GLN A 16 35.69 -0.28 14.72
CA GLN A 16 35.33 0.27 13.43
C GLN A 16 34.16 1.23 13.71
N PRO A 17 34.19 2.48 13.20
CA PRO A 17 32.94 3.19 13.04
C PRO A 17 32.13 2.25 12.18
N GLN A 18 31.10 1.63 12.78
CA GLN A 18 30.04 1.03 12.00
C GLN A 18 29.68 2.14 11.04
N THR A 19 30.06 1.95 9.77
CA THR A 19 29.33 2.54 8.69
C THR A 19 27.95 2.01 8.97
N GLN A 20 27.17 2.81 9.70
CA GLN A 20 25.74 2.78 9.58
C GLN A 20 25.61 2.89 8.08
N THR A 21 25.37 1.74 7.44
CA THR A 21 24.45 1.70 6.33
C THR A 21 23.20 2.31 6.96
N GLN A 22 23.17 3.64 6.98
CA GLN A 22 21.97 4.40 6.80
C GLN A 22 21.45 3.74 5.53
N SER A 23 20.61 2.71 5.73
CA SER A 23 19.56 2.41 4.78
C SER A 23 18.79 3.70 4.74
N SER A 24 19.29 4.59 3.90
CA SER A 24 18.62 5.73 3.38
C SER A 24 17.48 5.14 2.56
N SER A 25 16.46 4.58 3.23
CA SER A 25 15.15 4.41 2.63
C SER A 25 14.59 5.83 2.54
N SER A 26 15.17 6.60 1.62
CA SER A 26 14.54 7.74 0.99
C SER A 26 13.13 7.29 0.65
N ALA A 27 12.13 7.88 1.31
CA ALA A 27 10.74 7.46 1.26
C ALA A 27 10.30 7.16 -0.19
N THR A 28 10.07 5.88 -0.49
CA THR A 28 9.69 5.38 -1.81
C THR A 28 8.48 4.48 -1.57
N TYR A 29 7.30 4.92 -2.00
CA TYR A 29 6.00 4.23 -1.98
C TYR A 29 5.85 3.01 -1.05
N SER A 30 5.05 3.13 0.02
CA SER A 30 4.81 2.01 0.95
C SER A 30 3.49 1.31 0.69
N ILE A 31 3.48 -0.02 0.83
CA ILE A 31 2.26 -0.83 0.89
C ILE A 31 1.87 -0.99 2.36
N LEU A 32 0.63 -0.64 2.68
CA LEU A 32 0.01 -1.16 3.90
C LEU A 32 -0.70 -2.46 3.56
N GLU A 33 0.00 -3.57 3.78
CA GLU A 33 -0.60 -4.90 3.75
C GLU A 33 -1.41 -5.13 5.03
N GLY A 34 -2.58 -5.74 4.91
CA GLY A 34 -3.31 -6.24 6.08
C GLY A 34 -4.26 -5.26 6.74
N GLY A 35 -4.65 -4.17 6.07
CA GLY A 35 -5.85 -3.43 6.43
C GLY A 35 -7.07 -4.30 6.16
N LEU A 36 -7.52 -5.09 7.15
CA LEU A 36 -8.86 -5.66 7.16
C LEU A 36 -9.84 -4.49 7.22
N VAL A 37 -10.24 -3.96 6.07
CA VAL A 37 -11.43 -3.10 6.03
C VAL A 37 -12.58 -4.07 6.27
N ALA A 38 -13.09 -4.07 7.49
CA ALA A 38 -14.38 -4.67 7.79
C ALA A 38 -15.42 -3.88 7.00
N LEU A 39 -15.80 -4.39 5.84
CA LEU A 39 -16.93 -3.86 5.12
C LEU A 39 -18.17 -4.20 5.94
N GLU A 40 -18.96 -3.18 6.21
CA GLU A 40 -20.36 -3.38 6.54
C GLU A 40 -20.93 -4.26 5.43
N ASP A 41 -21.49 -5.39 5.83
CA ASP A 41 -21.81 -6.53 4.98
C ASP A 41 -22.43 -6.11 3.64
N PRO A 42 -21.71 -6.26 2.50
CA PRO A 42 -22.25 -5.89 1.21
C PRO A 42 -23.43 -6.81 0.80
N THR A 43 -23.60 -7.97 1.45
CA THR A 43 -24.72 -8.90 1.24
C THR A 43 -26.00 -8.54 2.02
N GLY A 44 -25.91 -7.58 2.95
CA GLY A 44 -27.05 -7.12 3.76
C GLY A 44 -27.56 -8.14 4.79
N GLN A 45 -26.81 -9.21 5.08
CA GLN A 45 -27.18 -10.29 6.00
C GLN A 45 -26.70 -10.09 7.44
N GLY A 46 -26.04 -8.97 7.75
CA GLY A 46 -25.59 -8.63 9.10
C GLY A 46 -24.34 -9.38 9.56
N ASN A 47 -23.66 -10.11 8.66
CA ASN A 47 -22.38 -10.74 8.93
C ASN A 47 -21.27 -9.99 8.18
N HIS A 48 -20.31 -9.41 8.91
CA HIS A 48 -19.18 -8.71 8.30
C HIS A 48 -18.39 -9.67 7.39
N THR A 49 -18.40 -9.39 6.08
CA THR A 49 -17.51 -10.08 5.14
C THR A 49 -16.18 -9.33 5.13
N LEU A 50 -15.11 -10.02 5.54
CA LEU A 50 -13.78 -9.46 5.50
C LEU A 50 -13.31 -9.44 4.04
N ILE A 51 -13.12 -8.24 3.50
CA ILE A 51 -12.51 -8.03 2.20
C ILE A 51 -11.04 -7.73 2.42
N GLN A 52 -10.17 -8.50 1.79
CA GLN A 52 -8.76 -8.20 1.78
C GLN A 52 -8.55 -6.91 0.99
N THR A 53 -7.84 -5.95 1.57
CA THR A 53 -7.48 -4.70 0.91
C THR A 53 -6.00 -4.38 1.09
N GLN A 54 -5.45 -3.66 0.12
CA GLN A 54 -4.14 -3.03 0.17
C GLN A 54 -4.31 -1.56 -0.17
N ALA A 55 -3.64 -0.71 0.61
CA ALA A 55 -3.52 0.71 0.34
C ALA A 55 -2.10 1.03 -0.10
N PHE A 56 -1.98 1.79 -1.18
CA PHE A 56 -0.71 2.26 -1.71
C PHE A 56 -0.56 3.72 -1.36
N ARG A 57 0.56 4.05 -0.70
CA ARG A 57 0.90 5.42 -0.31
C ARG A 57 1.97 6.00 -1.21
N ASP A 58 1.90 7.30 -1.44
CA ASP A 58 2.85 8.04 -2.26
C ASP A 58 4.09 8.43 -1.43
N HIS A 59 4.98 9.22 -2.03
CA HIS A 59 6.18 9.72 -1.36
C HIS A 59 5.89 10.69 -0.21
N ALA A 60 4.71 11.32 -0.20
CA ALA A 60 4.24 12.17 0.87
C ALA A 60 3.54 11.39 1.99
N GLY A 61 3.38 10.06 1.83
CA GLY A 61 2.71 9.18 2.78
C GLY A 61 1.19 9.16 2.63
N HIS A 62 0.65 9.78 1.58
CA HIS A 62 -0.79 9.84 1.31
C HIS A 62 -1.26 8.67 0.48
N VAL A 63 -2.44 8.15 0.78
CA VAL A 63 -3.04 7.09 -0.04
C VAL A 63 -3.41 7.66 -1.41
N TRP A 64 -2.96 6.99 -2.46
CA TRP A 64 -3.21 7.38 -3.85
C TRP A 64 -3.83 6.25 -4.67
N ALA A 65 -3.73 4.99 -4.19
CA ALA A 65 -4.45 3.87 -4.78
C ALA A 65 -4.87 2.81 -3.75
N PHE A 66 -5.93 2.07 -4.10
CA PHE A 66 -6.39 0.88 -3.40
C PHE A 66 -6.42 -0.33 -4.32
N ARG A 67 -6.21 -1.51 -3.72
CA ARG A 67 -6.51 -2.80 -4.31
C ARG A 67 -7.36 -3.59 -3.33
N ALA A 68 -8.40 -4.27 -3.83
CA ALA A 68 -9.26 -5.12 -3.03
C ALA A 68 -9.58 -6.42 -3.76
N TRP A 69 -9.78 -7.49 -2.99
CA TRP A 69 -10.09 -8.80 -3.53
C TRP A 69 -11.47 -9.27 -3.08
N ILE A 70 -12.33 -9.61 -4.05
CA ILE A 70 -13.64 -10.21 -3.81
C ILE A 70 -13.43 -11.69 -3.50
N PRO A 71 -13.79 -12.17 -2.30
CA PRO A 71 -13.68 -13.57 -1.94
C PRO A 71 -14.32 -14.51 -2.96
N ALA A 72 -13.69 -15.65 -3.18
CA ALA A 72 -14.24 -16.68 -4.04
C ALA A 72 -15.66 -17.10 -3.58
N GLY A 73 -16.62 -17.11 -4.50
CA GLY A 73 -18.02 -17.44 -4.23
C GLY A 73 -18.95 -16.24 -4.06
N LEU A 74 -18.42 -15.01 -4.05
CA LEU A 74 -19.21 -13.79 -4.17
C LEU A 74 -19.29 -13.32 -5.63
N GLU A 75 -20.48 -12.89 -6.05
CA GLU A 75 -20.73 -12.39 -7.40
C GLU A 75 -20.08 -11.02 -7.61
N ALA A 76 -19.01 -10.98 -8.39
CA ALA A 76 -18.19 -9.79 -8.50
C ALA A 76 -18.95 -8.57 -9.07
N ASP A 77 -19.79 -8.79 -10.08
CA ASP A 77 -20.63 -7.75 -10.70
C ASP A 77 -21.64 -7.14 -9.72
N LEU A 78 -22.02 -7.85 -8.65
CA LEU A 78 -22.96 -7.33 -7.65
C LEU A 78 -22.27 -6.50 -6.57
N TYR A 79 -20.98 -6.76 -6.30
CA TYR A 79 -20.30 -6.25 -5.11
C TYR A 79 -19.17 -5.27 -5.39
N ALA A 80 -18.61 -5.23 -6.60
CA ALA A 80 -17.46 -4.37 -6.91
C ALA A 80 -17.72 -2.88 -6.60
N ASP A 81 -18.88 -2.34 -6.99
CA ASP A 81 -19.26 -0.95 -6.73
C ASP A 81 -19.41 -0.65 -5.23
N SER A 82 -19.99 -1.59 -4.47
CA SER A 82 -20.16 -1.45 -3.02
C SER A 82 -18.82 -1.42 -2.31
N ILE A 83 -17.89 -2.29 -2.73
CA ILE A 83 -16.52 -2.35 -2.22
C ILE A 83 -15.78 -1.04 -2.53
N ALA A 84 -15.87 -0.54 -3.77
CA ALA A 84 -15.24 0.72 -4.16
C ALA A 84 -15.77 1.91 -3.33
N ASN A 85 -17.08 1.97 -3.08
CA ASN A 85 -17.68 2.98 -2.19
C ASN A 85 -17.20 2.87 -0.75
N ALA A 86 -16.93 1.67 -0.26
CA ALA A 86 -16.43 1.50 1.08
C ALA A 86 -14.93 1.81 1.22
N LEU A 87 -14.13 1.52 0.18
CA LEU A 87 -12.74 2.00 0.10
C LEU A 87 -12.68 3.54 0.18
N ALA A 88 -13.66 4.23 -0.42
CA ALA A 88 -13.74 5.68 -0.34
C ALA A 88 -13.82 6.20 1.10
N ARG A 89 -14.51 5.47 1.99
CA ARG A 89 -14.60 5.76 3.43
C ARG A 89 -13.36 5.29 4.20
N ALA A 90 -12.80 4.14 3.80
CA ALA A 90 -11.65 3.54 4.47
C ALA A 90 -10.41 4.43 4.43
N VAL A 91 -10.26 5.29 3.41
CA VAL A 91 -9.12 6.23 3.32
C VAL A 91 -8.91 7.04 4.59
N PHE A 92 -9.98 7.51 5.25
CA PHE A 92 -9.86 8.35 6.44
C PHE A 92 -9.42 7.57 7.69
N GLN A 93 -9.62 6.25 7.68
CA GLN A 93 -9.13 5.36 8.73
C GLN A 93 -7.67 4.99 8.49
N ILE A 94 -7.29 4.79 7.22
CA ILE A 94 -5.97 4.33 6.79
C ILE A 94 -4.97 5.49 6.73
N ASP A 95 -5.39 6.66 6.25
CA ASP A 95 -4.64 7.91 6.23
C ASP A 95 -5.47 8.98 6.99
N PRO A 96 -5.32 9.07 8.32
CA PRO A 96 -6.01 10.09 9.13
C PRO A 96 -5.61 11.53 8.79
N GLN A 97 -4.51 11.71 8.05
CA GLN A 97 -4.05 13.01 7.58
C GLN A 97 -4.63 13.35 6.20
N PHE A 98 -5.30 12.40 5.55
CA PHE A 98 -5.97 12.62 4.27
C PHE A 98 -6.99 13.74 4.42
N ARG A 99 -6.75 14.81 3.67
CA ARG A 99 -7.63 15.97 3.58
C ARG A 99 -8.12 16.01 2.14
N PRO A 100 -9.42 15.75 1.89
CA PRO A 100 -10.03 15.98 0.60
C PRO A 100 -9.63 17.37 0.09
N ARG A 101 -8.96 17.40 -1.06
CA ARG A 101 -8.76 18.62 -1.85
C ARG A 101 -9.74 18.55 -3.02
N THR A 102 -10.04 19.68 -3.64
CA THR A 102 -11.00 19.79 -4.75
C THR A 102 -10.67 18.88 -5.94
N ASP A 103 -9.44 18.36 -6.01
CA ASP A 103 -8.90 17.51 -7.06
C ASP A 103 -8.31 16.18 -6.52
N ALA A 104 -8.59 15.82 -5.27
CA ALA A 104 -8.06 14.58 -4.71
C ALA A 104 -8.72 13.37 -5.41
N VAL A 105 -7.90 12.57 -6.09
CA VAL A 105 -8.30 11.35 -6.77
C VAL A 105 -7.53 10.17 -6.21
N ILE A 106 -8.24 9.11 -5.86
CA ILE A 106 -7.67 7.82 -5.49
C ILE A 106 -8.13 6.79 -6.51
N ASP A 107 -7.19 6.09 -7.12
CA ASP A 107 -7.52 4.98 -8.01
C ASP A 107 -7.83 3.72 -7.20
N ALA A 108 -8.81 2.92 -7.62
CA ALA A 108 -9.10 1.65 -6.98
C ALA A 108 -9.30 0.56 -8.01
N VAL A 109 -8.80 -0.63 -7.70
CA VAL A 109 -9.11 -1.84 -8.45
C VAL A 109 -9.68 -2.89 -7.51
N VAL A 110 -10.85 -3.39 -7.87
CA VAL A 110 -11.52 -4.48 -7.17
C VAL A 110 -11.45 -5.70 -8.08
N THR A 111 -10.91 -6.82 -7.62
CA THR A 111 -10.73 -8.00 -8.46
C THR A 111 -11.20 -9.26 -7.76
N PRO A 112 -11.79 -10.24 -8.44
CA PRO A 112 -12.09 -11.52 -7.80
C PRO A 112 -10.80 -12.25 -7.40
N GLU A 113 -10.80 -12.87 -6.23
CA GLU A 113 -9.69 -13.70 -5.77
C GLU A 113 -9.34 -14.79 -6.80
N GLY A 114 -8.04 -15.01 -7.00
CA GLY A 114 -7.53 -16.00 -7.94
C GLY A 114 -7.75 -15.67 -9.42
N ARG A 115 -8.23 -14.46 -9.76
CA ARG A 115 -8.34 -13.98 -11.14
C ARG A 115 -7.23 -12.98 -11.47
N ASP A 116 -6.95 -12.84 -12.77
CA ASP A 116 -6.00 -11.84 -13.24
C ASP A 116 -6.63 -10.44 -13.23
N GLU A 117 -6.00 -9.53 -12.51
CA GLU A 117 -6.46 -8.15 -12.32
C GLU A 117 -6.54 -7.35 -13.64
N ALA A 118 -5.71 -7.67 -14.64
CA ALA A 118 -5.73 -6.94 -15.91
C ALA A 118 -7.01 -7.25 -16.70
N THR A 119 -7.51 -8.49 -16.59
CA THR A 119 -8.67 -8.97 -17.34
C THR A 119 -9.97 -8.98 -16.56
N SER A 120 -9.91 -9.06 -15.23
CA SER A 120 -11.07 -9.26 -14.36
C SER A 120 -11.18 -8.21 -13.26
N GLY A 121 -10.32 -7.19 -13.26
CA GLY A 121 -10.42 -6.07 -12.35
C GLY A 121 -11.50 -5.08 -12.77
N TYR A 122 -12.33 -4.67 -11.81
CA TYR A 122 -13.22 -3.53 -11.90
C TYR A 122 -12.43 -2.30 -11.45
N TRP A 123 -12.30 -1.32 -12.34
CA TRP A 123 -11.44 -0.17 -12.13
C TRP A 123 -12.28 1.07 -11.80
N TYR A 124 -11.85 1.80 -10.78
CA TYR A 124 -12.56 2.95 -10.26
C TYR A 124 -11.65 4.14 -10.05
N GLN A 125 -12.24 5.34 -10.19
CA GLN A 125 -11.70 6.57 -9.64
C GLN A 125 -12.61 7.06 -8.52
N ILE A 126 -12.02 7.29 -7.36
CA ILE A 126 -12.67 7.88 -6.21
C ILE A 126 -12.26 9.34 -6.17
N ARG A 127 -13.16 10.24 -6.55
CA ARG A 127 -12.97 11.69 -6.45
C ARG A 127 -13.52 12.17 -5.13
N TYR A 128 -12.77 13.03 -4.46
CA TYR A 128 -13.21 13.65 -3.23
C TYR A 128 -13.42 15.14 -3.44
N GLU A 129 -14.44 15.68 -2.79
CA GLU A 129 -14.68 17.12 -2.74
C GLU A 129 -15.06 17.56 -1.33
N GLY A 130 -14.82 18.83 -1.04
CA GLY A 130 -15.05 19.43 0.27
C GLY A 130 -13.81 19.40 1.16
N GLU A 131 -13.99 19.72 2.43
CA GLU A 131 -12.93 19.76 3.44
C GLU A 131 -13.43 19.09 4.73
N ALA A 132 -12.56 18.44 5.50
CA ALA A 132 -12.96 17.86 6.78
C ALA A 132 -13.58 18.95 7.70
N SER A 133 -14.76 18.76 8.31
CA SER A 133 -15.57 17.55 8.46
C SER A 133 -16.67 17.31 7.42
N TRP A 134 -16.78 18.15 6.38
CA TRP A 134 -17.81 18.10 5.34
C TRP A 134 -17.18 17.72 3.99
N TRP A 135 -17.18 16.43 3.70
CA TRP A 135 -16.67 15.88 2.45
C TRP A 135 -17.75 15.08 1.72
N ARG A 136 -17.59 14.98 0.40
CA ARG A 136 -18.34 14.04 -0.45
C ARG A 136 -17.34 13.27 -1.31
N SER A 137 -17.71 12.07 -1.73
CA SER A 137 -16.96 11.30 -2.71
C SER A 137 -17.85 10.86 -3.86
N GLU A 138 -17.29 10.83 -5.05
CA GLU A 138 -17.89 10.23 -6.24
C GLU A 138 -17.00 9.06 -6.68
N VAL A 139 -17.62 7.90 -6.91
CA VAL A 139 -16.94 6.68 -7.35
C VAL A 139 -17.37 6.41 -8.78
N GLU A 140 -16.45 6.56 -9.72
CA GLU A 140 -16.69 6.36 -11.15
C GLU A 140 -16.00 5.10 -11.64
N HIS A 141 -16.70 4.27 -12.40
CA HIS A 141 -16.07 3.17 -13.12
C HIS A 141 -15.25 3.72 -14.30
N VAL A 142 -14.03 3.23 -14.49
CA VAL A 142 -13.10 3.72 -15.51
C VAL A 142 -12.47 2.56 -16.29
N ALA A 143 -11.86 2.89 -17.43
CA ALA A 143 -11.08 1.92 -18.18
C ALA A 143 -9.85 1.45 -17.37
N PRO A 144 -9.40 0.20 -17.54
CA PRO A 144 -8.20 -0.31 -16.90
C PRO A 144 -6.97 0.57 -17.17
N LYS A 145 -6.24 0.91 -16.10
CA LYS A 145 -5.01 1.71 -16.18
C LYS A 145 -3.79 0.79 -16.16
N VAL A 146 -3.35 0.33 -17.33
CA VAL A 146 -2.26 -0.65 -17.46
C VAL A 146 -0.95 -0.17 -16.80
N TYR A 147 -0.63 1.12 -16.92
CA TYR A 147 0.54 1.71 -16.23
C TYR A 147 0.43 1.56 -14.71
N LEU A 148 -0.74 1.88 -14.16
CA LEU A 148 -1.01 1.77 -12.74
C LEU A 148 -0.86 0.32 -12.28
N LEU A 149 -1.47 -0.62 -13.00
CA LEU A 149 -1.33 -2.05 -12.72
C LEU A 149 0.13 -2.50 -12.64
N GLY A 150 0.96 -2.07 -13.60
CA GLY A 150 2.39 -2.36 -13.61
C GLY A 150 3.11 -1.83 -12.38
N MET A 151 2.79 -0.59 -11.97
CA MET A 151 3.37 0.04 -10.79
C MET A 151 2.95 -0.66 -9.48
N LEU A 152 1.67 -1.01 -9.32
CA LEU A 152 1.20 -1.72 -8.14
C LEU A 152 1.88 -3.09 -7.98
N ARG A 153 1.98 -3.86 -9.07
CA ARG A 153 2.66 -5.17 -9.09
C ARG A 153 4.16 -5.04 -8.78
N TYR A 154 4.81 -3.98 -9.27
CA TYR A 154 6.21 -3.70 -8.98
C TYR A 154 6.45 -3.45 -7.48
N LEU A 155 5.61 -2.59 -6.87
CA LEU A 155 5.71 -2.28 -5.43
C LEU A 155 5.49 -3.53 -4.56
N GLU A 156 4.57 -4.42 -4.95
CA GLU A 156 4.37 -5.69 -4.24
C GLU A 156 5.59 -6.60 -4.32
N ALA A 157 6.23 -6.68 -5.49
CA ALA A 157 7.43 -7.47 -5.67
C ALA A 157 8.59 -6.94 -4.81
N GLU A 158 8.81 -5.61 -4.81
CA GLU A 158 9.82 -4.97 -3.96
C GLU A 158 9.56 -5.22 -2.47
N SER A 159 8.31 -5.09 -2.03
CA SER A 159 7.94 -5.32 -0.62
C SER A 159 8.23 -6.76 -0.17
N ARG A 160 7.96 -7.75 -1.02
CA ARG A 160 8.26 -9.17 -0.74
C ARG A 160 9.76 -9.44 -0.68
N GLU A 161 10.54 -8.85 -1.56
CA GLU A 161 12.00 -8.99 -1.53
C GLU A 161 12.61 -8.37 -0.26
N GLU A 162 12.12 -7.21 0.17
CA GLU A 162 12.55 -6.58 1.42
C GLU A 162 12.17 -7.44 2.65
N GLY A 163 10.93 -7.94 2.70
CA GLY A 163 10.49 -8.86 3.75
C GLY A 163 11.35 -10.12 3.81
N THR A 164 11.67 -10.71 2.66
CA THR A 164 12.54 -11.89 2.55
C THR A 164 13.96 -11.58 3.06
N ARG A 165 14.53 -10.42 2.72
CA ARG A 165 15.86 -10.03 3.20
C ARG A 165 15.90 -9.79 4.71
N ARG A 166 14.82 -9.30 5.32
CA ARG A 166 14.73 -9.09 6.78
C ARG A 166 14.58 -10.38 7.58
N VAL A 167 14.01 -11.44 7.00
CA VAL A 167 13.84 -12.75 7.65
C VAL A 167 15.12 -13.60 7.64
N VAL A 168 16.05 -13.31 6.73
CA VAL A 168 17.29 -14.09 6.53
C VAL A 168 18.50 -13.49 7.26
N GLN A 169 18.31 -12.47 8.10
CA GLN A 169 19.36 -11.83 8.91
C GLN A 169 19.36 -12.26 10.37
#